data_AF-A0A7W5FI85-F1
#
_entry.id   AF-A0A7W5FI85-F1
#
_cell.length_a   1.000
_cell.length_b   1.000
_cell.length_c   1.000
_cell.angle_alpha   90.00
_cell.angle_beta   90.00
_cell.angle_gamma   90.00
#
_symmetry.space_group_name_H-M   'P 1'
#
loop_
_entity.id
_entity.type
_entity.pdbx_description
1 polymer ?
#
loop_
_entity_poly.entity_id
_entity_poly.type
_entity_poly.pdbx_seq_one_letter_code
_entity_poly.pdbx_strand_id
1 'polypeptide(L)'
;MSYERELVERLLPAVWDPGMVVVENPTAPDPDMPRTKSNPKTANTIYAMLADIRRAWRHAPATLAERQAMLLRYGMGMSKTETGHILGIGRKAASQRLDLGVGRLADYLNGYADTSV
;
A
#
# COMPACT_ATOMS: atom_id res chain seq x y z
N MET A 1 -9.50 9.72 -8.26
CA MET A 1 -9.03 9.34 -6.92
C MET A 1 -7.52 9.33 -7.01
N SER A 2 -6.82 10.11 -6.20
CA SER A 2 -5.35 10.14 -6.16
C SER A 2 -4.87 9.26 -5.02
N TYR A 3 -3.82 8.48 -5.25
CA TYR A 3 -3.15 7.70 -4.22
C TYR A 3 -2.12 8.58 -3.52
N GLU A 4 -2.53 9.14 -2.38
CA GLU A 4 -1.63 9.86 -1.49
C GLU A 4 -0.75 8.90 -0.70
N ARG A 5 0.41 9.37 -0.23
CA ARG A 5 1.38 8.57 0.52
C ARG A 5 0.73 7.85 1.71
N GLU A 6 -0.05 8.57 2.52
CA GLU A 6 -0.68 8.00 3.71
C GLU A 6 -1.64 6.85 3.36
N LEU A 7 -2.33 6.94 2.22
CA LEU A 7 -3.22 5.88 1.75
C LEU A 7 -2.41 4.65 1.33
N VAL A 8 -1.31 4.84 0.60
CA VAL A 8 -0.42 3.73 0.19
C VAL A 8 0.16 3.03 1.41
N GLU A 9 0.62 3.77 2.43
CA GLU A 9 1.13 3.20 3.68
C GLU A 9 0.08 2.37 4.43
N ARG A 10 -1.18 2.81 4.43
CA ARG A 10 -2.30 2.07 5.04
C ARG A 10 -2.67 0.81 4.27
N LEU A 11 -2.53 0.82 2.95
CA LEU A 11 -2.86 -0.31 2.07
C LEU A 11 -1.74 -1.35 1.98
N LEU A 12 -0.48 -0.95 2.16
CA LEU A 12 0.71 -1.80 2.04
C LEU A 12 0.64 -3.10 2.86
N PRO A 13 0.23 -3.10 4.14
CA PRO A 13 0.09 -4.34 4.92
C PRO A 13 -0.80 -5.39 4.24
N ALA A 14 -1.83 -4.97 3.51
CA ALA A 14 -2.79 -5.87 2.84
C ALA A 14 -2.20 -6.65 1.64
N VAL A 15 -0.95 -6.34 1.26
CA VAL A 15 -0.15 -7.14 0.32
C VAL A 15 0.20 -8.50 0.93
N TRP A 16 0.48 -8.55 2.23
CA TRP A 16 0.94 -9.75 2.94
C TRP A 16 -0.13 -10.37 3.83
N ASP A 17 -1.00 -9.55 4.41
CA ASP A 17 -2.14 -10.02 5.20
C ASP A 17 -3.46 -9.53 4.57
N PRO A 18 -4.16 -10.38 3.79
CA PRO A 18 -5.41 -10.00 3.17
C PRO A 18 -6.52 -9.61 4.15
N GLY A 19 -6.43 -10.01 5.43
CA GLY A 19 -7.38 -9.68 6.50
C GLY A 19 -7.15 -8.30 7.12
N MET A 20 -5.96 -7.71 6.95
CA MET A 20 -5.61 -6.37 7.40
C MET A 20 -6.22 -5.31 6.47
N VAL A 21 -7.53 -5.09 6.58
CA VAL A 21 -8.23 -3.99 5.91
C VAL A 21 -8.41 -2.84 6.91
N VAL A 22 -7.58 -1.80 6.79
CA VAL A 22 -7.62 -0.61 7.68
C VAL A 22 -8.52 0.50 7.13
N VAL A 23 -9.11 0.31 5.95
CA VAL A 23 -10.04 1.27 5.35
C VAL A 23 -11.46 0.77 5.65
N GLU A 24 -12.18 1.49 6.51
CA GLU A 24 -13.60 1.23 6.74
C GLU A 24 -14.34 1.27 5.41
N ASN A 25 -15.24 0.30 5.19
CA ASN A 25 -16.16 0.33 4.07
C ASN A 25 -17.47 1.01 4.51
N PRO A 26 -17.62 2.34 4.33
CA PRO A 26 -18.82 3.04 4.78
C PRO A 26 -20.09 2.61 4.03
N THR A 27 -19.94 1.83 2.95
CA THR A 27 -21.05 1.30 2.15
C THR A 27 -21.27 -0.20 2.34
N ALA A 28 -20.65 -0.82 3.36
CA ALA A 28 -20.95 -2.20 3.71
C ALA A 28 -22.46 -2.34 4.01
N PRO A 29 -23.19 -3.22 3.30
CA PRO A 29 -24.61 -3.42 3.58
C PRO A 29 -24.78 -4.00 4.99
N ASP A 30 -25.66 -3.39 5.79
CA ASP A 30 -26.08 -3.91 7.09
C ASP A 30 -26.73 -5.30 6.89
N PRO A 31 -26.46 -6.31 7.74
CA PRO A 31 -26.94 -7.69 7.52
C PRO A 31 -28.46 -7.81 7.35
N ASP A 32 -29.22 -6.87 7.92
CA ASP A 32 -30.69 -6.86 7.92
C ASP A 32 -31.33 -5.96 6.84
N MET A 33 -30.55 -5.29 5.98
CA MET A 33 -31.10 -4.43 4.93
C MET A 33 -31.35 -5.19 3.61
N PRO A 34 -32.50 -5.01 2.95
CA PRO A 34 -32.72 -5.56 1.62
C PRO A 34 -31.66 -5.02 0.65
N ARG A 35 -31.00 -5.93 -0.08
CA ARG A 35 -29.91 -5.63 -1.02
C ARG A 35 -30.37 -4.61 -2.05
N THR A 36 -30.14 -3.34 -1.78
CA THR A 36 -30.44 -2.26 -2.72
C THR A 36 -29.41 -2.31 -3.85
N LYS A 37 -29.81 -1.95 -5.09
CA LYS A 37 -28.91 -1.95 -6.26
C LYS A 37 -27.62 -1.18 -5.92
N SER A 38 -26.51 -1.91 -5.88
CA SER A 38 -25.18 -1.37 -5.65
C SER A 38 -24.91 -0.25 -6.67
N ASN A 39 -24.64 0.98 -6.20
CA ASN A 39 -24.27 2.09 -7.06
C ASN A 39 -22.82 1.84 -7.55
N PRO A 40 -22.58 1.53 -8.83
CA PRO A 40 -21.26 1.13 -9.32
C PRO A 40 -20.18 2.22 -9.12
N LYS A 41 -20.60 3.48 -8.93
CA LYS A 41 -19.70 4.61 -8.68
C LYS A 41 -19.14 4.65 -7.26
N THR A 42 -19.83 4.04 -6.30
CA THR A 42 -19.44 3.99 -4.87
C THR A 42 -19.22 2.56 -4.38
N ALA A 43 -19.55 1.57 -5.20
CA ALA A 43 -19.40 0.16 -4.89
C ALA A 43 -17.93 -0.28 -5.00
N ASN A 44 -17.40 -0.81 -3.90
CA ASN A 44 -16.18 -1.63 -3.86
C ASN A 44 -14.86 -0.93 -4.26
N THR A 45 -14.72 0.37 -4.02
CA THR A 45 -13.42 1.07 -4.12
C THR A 45 -12.32 0.39 -3.30
N ILE A 46 -12.65 -0.24 -2.17
CA ILE A 46 -11.67 -0.96 -1.34
C ILE A 46 -11.08 -2.16 -2.08
N TYR A 47 -11.90 -2.99 -2.74
CA TYR A 47 -11.37 -4.14 -3.47
C TYR A 47 -10.50 -3.72 -4.67
N ALA A 48 -10.87 -2.62 -5.33
CA ALA A 48 -10.02 -2.01 -6.35
C ALA A 48 -8.68 -1.54 -5.76
N MET A 49 -8.70 -0.79 -4.65
CA MET A 49 -7.49 -0.34 -3.95
C MET A 49 -6.60 -1.51 -3.50
N LEU A 50 -7.19 -2.62 -3.04
CA LEU A 50 -6.46 -3.84 -2.68
C LEU A 50 -5.84 -4.54 -3.89
N ALA A 51 -6.53 -4.57 -5.02
CA ALA A 51 -5.98 -5.10 -6.26
C ALA A 51 -4.84 -4.22 -6.78
N ASP A 52 -5.04 -2.90 -6.73
CA ASP A 52 -4.10 -1.89 -7.17
C ASP A 52 -2.82 -1.93 -6.35
N ILE A 53 -2.89 -1.95 -5.01
CA ILE A 53 -1.67 -2.01 -4.17
C ILE A 53 -0.88 -3.30 -4.39
N ARG A 54 -1.56 -4.44 -4.63
CA ARG A 54 -0.89 -5.71 -4.97
C ARG A 54 -0.24 -5.68 -6.35
N ARG A 55 -0.85 -4.95 -7.29
CA ARG A 55 -0.28 -4.71 -8.61
C ARG A 55 0.93 -3.79 -8.50
N ALA A 56 0.82 -2.66 -7.80
CA ALA A 56 1.90 -1.72 -7.56
C ALA A 56 3.07 -2.38 -6.84
N TRP A 57 2.81 -3.21 -5.83
CA TRP A 57 3.85 -4.01 -5.21
C TRP A 57 4.60 -4.85 -6.23
N ARG A 58 3.96 -5.47 -7.22
CA ARG A 58 4.67 -6.29 -8.22
C ARG A 58 5.39 -5.49 -9.31
N HIS A 59 4.84 -4.36 -9.72
CA HIS A 59 5.23 -3.69 -10.96
C HIS A 59 5.82 -2.29 -10.81
N ALA A 60 5.66 -1.63 -9.66
CA ALA A 60 6.27 -0.33 -9.44
C ALA A 60 7.80 -0.42 -9.46
N PRO A 61 8.51 0.60 -9.99
CA PRO A 61 9.97 0.63 -10.14
C PRO A 61 10.71 0.89 -8.82
N ALA A 62 10.25 0.31 -7.72
CA ALA A 62 10.95 0.32 -6.44
C ALA A 62 12.16 -0.62 -6.48
N THR A 63 13.31 -0.15 -5.98
CA THR A 63 14.53 -0.96 -5.91
C THR A 63 14.35 -2.11 -4.92
N LEU A 64 15.20 -3.14 -5.02
CA LEU A 64 15.21 -4.23 -4.04
C LEU A 64 15.41 -3.71 -2.60
N ALA A 65 16.29 -2.73 -2.42
CA ALA A 65 16.59 -2.14 -1.12
C ALA A 65 15.38 -1.41 -0.51
N GLU A 66 14.59 -0.71 -1.33
CA GLU A 66 13.34 -0.06 -0.90
C GLU A 66 12.28 -1.10 -0.57
N ARG A 67 12.16 -2.15 -1.38
CA ARG A 67 11.21 -3.26 -1.17
C ARG A 67 11.50 -4.00 0.14
N GLN A 68 12.77 -4.28 0.42
CA GLN A 68 13.19 -4.88 1.69
C GLN A 68 12.82 -4.00 2.88
N ALA A 69 13.07 -2.68 2.79
CA ALA A 69 12.69 -1.75 3.86
C ALA A 69 11.17 -1.72 4.07
N MET A 70 10.39 -1.63 2.99
CA MET A 70 8.92 -1.63 3.05
C MET A 70 8.36 -2.93 3.63
N LEU A 71 8.94 -4.08 3.26
CA LEU A 71 8.55 -5.38 3.83
C LEU A 71 8.76 -5.41 5.35
N LEU A 72 9.95 -5.01 5.82
CA LEU A 72 10.25 -5.00 7.27
C LEU A 72 9.32 -4.05 8.02
N ARG A 73 9.09 -2.84 7.46
CA ARG A 73 8.24 -1.83 8.10
C ARG A 73 6.75 -2.22 8.08
N TYR A 74 6.20 -2.49 6.90
CA TYR A 74 4.76 -2.61 6.71
C TYR A 74 4.26 -4.06 6.70
N GLY A 75 5.12 -5.01 6.30
CA GLY A 75 4.79 -6.44 6.32
C GLY A 75 5.10 -7.11 7.66
N MET A 76 6.17 -6.68 8.35
CA MET A 76 6.57 -7.25 9.65
C MET A 76 6.32 -6.31 10.85
N GLY A 77 5.77 -5.12 10.61
CA GLY A 77 5.43 -4.17 11.69
C GLY A 77 6.62 -3.53 12.40
N MET A 78 7.84 -3.64 11.86
CA MET A 78 9.05 -3.15 12.54
C MET A 78 9.13 -1.63 12.53
N SER A 79 9.83 -1.07 13.52
CA SER A 79 10.21 0.35 13.52
C SER A 79 11.28 0.65 12.46
N LYS A 80 11.42 1.94 12.11
CA LYS A 80 12.49 2.41 11.20
C LYS A 80 13.90 2.09 11.74
N THR A 81 14.06 2.04 13.06
CA THR A 81 15.33 1.69 13.72
C THR A 81 15.64 0.21 13.55
N GLU A 82 14.68 -0.67 13.83
CA GLU A 82 14.84 -2.13 13.67
C GLU A 82 15.06 -2.51 12.20
N THR A 83 14.31 -1.88 11.29
CA THR A 83 14.51 -2.04 9.84
C THR A 83 15.94 -1.66 9.44
N GLY A 84 16.44 -0.53 9.95
CA GLY A 84 17.83 -0.12 9.70
C GLY A 84 18.83 -1.15 10.22
N HIS A 85 18.64 -1.62 11.45
CA HIS A 85 19.49 -2.64 12.08
C HIS A 85 19.55 -3.93 11.26
N ILE A 86 18.40 -4.46 10.83
CA ILE A 86 18.34 -5.70 10.02
C ILE A 86 18.99 -5.51 8.64
N LEU A 87 18.85 -4.33 8.04
CA LEU A 87 19.46 -4.02 6.74
C LEU A 87 20.92 -3.58 6.83
N GLY A 88 21.50 -3.49 8.03
CA GLY A 88 22.87 -3.00 8.23
C GLY A 88 23.05 -1.52 7.87
N ILE A 89 22.01 -0.70 8.00
CA ILE A 89 22.02 0.74 7.68
C ILE A 89 21.52 1.59 8.85
N GLY A 90 21.87 2.88 8.86
CA GLY A 90 21.34 3.82 9.85
C GLY A 90 19.83 4.09 9.68
N ARG A 91 19.16 4.45 10.79
CA ARG A 91 17.72 4.82 10.82
C ARG A 91 17.34 5.85 9.74
N LYS A 92 18.18 6.86 9.50
CA LYS A 92 17.93 7.90 8.48
C LYS A 92 17.89 7.31 7.07
N ALA A 93 18.83 6.40 6.76
CA ALA A 93 18.86 5.71 5.48
C ALA A 93 17.65 4.77 5.31
N ALA A 94 17.23 4.09 6.37
CA ALA A 94 16.01 3.29 6.37
C ALA A 94 14.76 4.15 6.12
N SER A 95 14.64 5.32 6.77
CA SER A 95 13.54 6.25 6.50
C SER A 95 13.54 6.71 5.05
N GLN A 96 14.69 7.13 4.51
CA GLN A 96 14.79 7.58 3.12
C GLN A 96 14.37 6.49 2.13
N ARG A 97 14.79 5.22 2.35
CA ARG A 97 14.36 4.09 1.53
C ARG A 97 12.85 3.85 1.59
N LEU A 98 12.24 3.99 2.77
CA LEU A 98 10.79 3.89 2.92
C LEU A 98 10.08 5.03 2.17
N ASP A 99 10.52 6.27 2.37
CA ASP A 99 9.88 7.45 1.76
C ASP A 99 9.96 7.39 0.22
N LEU A 100 11.09 6.95 -0.32
CA LEU A 100 11.29 6.71 -1.77
C LEU A 100 10.47 5.53 -2.27
N GLY A 101 10.50 4.39 -1.56
CA GLY A 101 9.76 3.19 -1.96
C GLY A 101 8.26 3.43 -2.02
N VAL A 102 7.69 4.04 -0.97
CA VAL A 102 6.27 4.40 -0.93
C VAL A 102 5.93 5.44 -2.00
N GLY A 103 6.82 6.43 -2.21
CA GLY A 103 6.65 7.41 -3.28
C GLY A 103 6.54 6.76 -4.66
N ARG A 104 7.41 5.81 -4.98
CA ARG A 104 7.36 5.08 -6.26
C ARG A 104 6.11 4.23 -6.45
N LEU A 105 5.58 3.66 -5.36
CA LEU A 105 4.30 2.96 -5.40
C LEU A 105 3.16 3.93 -5.68
N ALA A 106 3.14 5.09 -5.01
CA ALA A 106 2.15 6.14 -5.26
C ALA A 106 2.23 6.66 -6.70
N ASP A 107 3.43 6.95 -7.21
CA ASP A 107 3.64 7.39 -8.60
C ASP A 107 3.14 6.35 -9.61
N TYR A 108 3.42 5.06 -9.37
CA TYR A 108 2.91 3.98 -10.22
C TYR A 108 1.38 3.91 -10.21
N LEU A 109 0.77 4.00 -9.03
CA LEU A 109 -0.68 3.95 -8.85
C LEU A 109 -1.40 5.14 -9.49
N ASN A 110 -0.76 6.31 -9.49
CA ASN A 110 -1.28 7.52 -10.13
C ASN A 110 -0.92 7.62 -11.63
N GLY A 111 -0.16 6.67 -12.17
CA GLY A 111 0.24 6.67 -13.58
C GLY A 111 1.36 7.66 -13.94
N TYR A 112 2.11 8.14 -12.95
CA TYR A 112 3.28 9.02 -13.14
C TYR A 112 4.58 8.24 -13.35
N ALA A 113 4.62 6.97 -12.96
CA ALA A 113 5.80 6.13 -13.18
C ALA A 113 5.95 5.80 -14.68
N ASP A 114 7.12 6.08 -15.23
CA ASP A 114 7.48 5.62 -16.57
C ASP A 114 7.65 4.09 -16.54
N THR A 115 6.69 3.38 -17.13
CA THR A 115 6.67 1.90 -17.21
C THR A 115 7.41 1.37 -18.43
N SER A 116 8.22 2.20 -19.08
CA SER A 116 9.09 1.78 -20.18
C SER A 116 10.20 0.85 -19.64
N VAL A 117 9.89 -0.45 -19.62
CA VAL A 117 10.84 -1.55 -19.43
C VAL A 117 11.43 -1.95 -20.77
#